data_AF-A0A9E3J637-F1
#
_entry.id   AF-A0A9E3J637-F1
#
_cell.length_a   1.000
_cell.length_b   1.000
_cell.length_c   1.000
_cell.angle_alpha   90.00
_cell.angle_beta   90.00
_cell.angle_gamma   90.00
#
_symmetry.space_group_name_H-M   'P 1'
#
loop_
_entity.id
_entity.type
_entity.pdbx_description
1 polymer ?
#
loop_
_entity_poly.entity_id
_entity_poly.type
_entity_poly.pdbx_seq_one_letter_code
_entity_poly.pdbx_strand_id
1 'polypeptide(L)'
;HLMQPDAFEAGSRFIPAAQKVRLLHASIRHHLTRENSWDTAALGTPICQEDMIGGQMFFSLLVLDSLHRLGIHMSTEGAEAYYYAWRVVGAMLGVDQDAVPRTLDEARRFLDLYMVRHMGPSEEGAHLTTQLIDLYEEVVPGTFFDPIVSALIRHLIGDTCADWLHVPRTSWDTVVKAVPHLLGVLETIEDRSPLGAWALDRLGHLTTVLELSSLTRGRVMHYAIPETLKKDYGITGVPRTRRWTPPTPTV
;
A
#
# COMPACT_ATOMS: atom_id res chain seq x y z
N HIS A 1 10.26 -0.09 1.92
CA HIS A 1 11.00 -1.28 2.39
C HIS A 1 10.63 -2.55 1.63
N LEU A 2 9.36 -2.89 1.41
CA LEU A 2 8.95 -4.16 0.80
C LEU A 2 9.59 -4.49 -0.57
N MET A 3 9.66 -3.52 -1.49
CA MET A 3 10.17 -3.74 -2.84
C MET A 3 11.65 -3.37 -3.00
N GLN A 4 12.41 -3.37 -1.91
CA GLN A 4 13.87 -3.22 -1.96
C GLN A 4 14.51 -4.60 -2.17
N PRO A 5 15.65 -4.70 -2.88
CA PRO A 5 16.29 -5.99 -3.16
C PRO A 5 16.59 -6.83 -1.91
N ASP A 6 16.92 -6.17 -0.80
CA ASP A 6 17.29 -6.77 0.49
C ASP A 6 16.11 -6.94 1.46
N ALA A 7 14.87 -6.67 1.02
CA ALA A 7 13.71 -6.62 1.92
C ALA A 7 13.48 -7.91 2.70
N PHE A 8 13.81 -9.07 2.14
CA PHE A 8 13.60 -10.37 2.77
C PHE A 8 14.88 -10.99 3.36
N GLU A 9 16.01 -10.27 3.31
CA GLU A 9 17.28 -10.75 3.85
C GLU A 9 17.35 -10.62 5.37
N ALA A 10 18.27 -11.40 5.97
CA ALA A 10 18.56 -11.31 7.40
C ALA A 10 19.04 -9.90 7.77
N GLY A 11 18.46 -9.32 8.81
CA GLY A 11 18.76 -7.95 9.25
C GLY A 11 17.93 -6.86 8.56
N SER A 12 17.10 -7.21 7.59
CA SER A 12 16.14 -6.28 6.97
C SER A 12 15.17 -5.69 7.99
N ARG A 13 14.78 -4.43 7.75
CA ARG A 13 13.74 -3.74 8.52
C ARG A 13 12.31 -4.16 8.13
N PHE A 14 12.15 -4.80 6.98
CA PHE A 14 10.83 -5.17 6.46
C PHE A 14 10.19 -6.31 7.25
N ILE A 15 10.92 -7.39 7.53
CA ILE A 15 10.37 -8.55 8.27
C ILE A 15 9.80 -8.12 9.64
N PRO A 16 10.54 -7.38 10.49
CA PRO A 16 9.98 -6.89 11.75
C PRO A 16 8.81 -5.93 11.57
N ALA A 17 8.75 -5.17 10.47
CA ALA A 17 7.64 -4.28 10.18
C ALA A 17 6.37 -5.08 9.83
N ALA A 18 6.46 -6.09 8.96
CA ALA A 18 5.34 -6.97 8.63
C ALA A 18 4.81 -7.70 9.89
N GLN A 19 5.70 -8.22 10.74
CA GLN A 19 5.30 -8.85 12.00
C GLN A 19 4.59 -7.89 12.96
N LYS A 20 5.00 -6.61 13.01
CA LYS A 20 4.29 -5.59 13.79
C LYS A 20 2.88 -5.32 13.26
N VAL A 21 2.69 -5.30 11.94
CA VAL A 21 1.35 -5.17 11.34
C VAL A 21 0.47 -6.37 11.69
N ARG A 22 1.01 -7.59 11.70
CA ARG A 22 0.26 -8.78 12.18
C ARG A 22 -0.20 -8.63 13.63
N LEU A 23 0.67 -8.16 14.51
CA LEU A 23 0.32 -7.89 15.92
C LEU A 23 -0.70 -6.77 16.04
N LEU A 24 -0.60 -5.74 15.19
CA LEU A 24 -1.58 -4.67 15.11
C LEU A 24 -2.97 -5.19 14.73
N HIS A 25 -3.09 -6.01 13.68
CA HIS A 25 -4.37 -6.61 13.31
C HIS A 25 -4.97 -7.45 14.46
N ALA A 26 -4.14 -8.21 15.17
CA ALA A 26 -4.59 -8.97 16.35
C ALA A 26 -5.07 -8.07 17.49
N SER A 27 -4.35 -6.97 17.75
CA SER A 27 -4.73 -5.97 18.75
C SER A 27 -6.04 -5.28 18.38
N ILE A 28 -6.22 -4.85 17.13
CA ILE A 28 -7.46 -4.23 16.64
C ILE A 28 -8.64 -5.19 16.84
N ARG A 29 -8.51 -6.45 16.42
CA ARG A 29 -9.54 -7.48 16.64
C ARG A 29 -9.93 -7.62 18.12
N HIS A 30 -8.93 -7.66 19.00
CA HIS A 30 -9.15 -7.74 20.44
C HIS A 30 -9.91 -6.52 20.98
N HIS A 31 -9.48 -5.30 20.64
CA HIS A 31 -10.09 -4.07 21.13
C HIS A 31 -11.52 -3.87 20.62
N LEU A 32 -11.74 -4.05 19.32
CA LEU A 32 -13.08 -3.92 18.72
C LEU A 32 -14.10 -4.87 19.37
N THR A 33 -13.69 -6.10 19.64
CA THR A 33 -14.54 -7.11 20.30
C THR A 33 -14.77 -6.76 21.77
N ARG A 34 -13.70 -6.40 22.50
CA ARG A 34 -13.76 -6.11 23.94
C ARG A 34 -14.57 -4.86 24.25
N GLU A 35 -14.51 -3.85 23.39
CA GLU A 35 -15.18 -2.56 23.56
C GLU A 35 -16.58 -2.54 22.95
N ASN A 36 -17.01 -3.64 22.33
CA ASN A 36 -18.29 -3.75 21.61
C ASN A 36 -18.49 -2.62 20.59
N SER A 37 -17.40 -2.20 19.94
CA SER A 37 -17.36 -1.13 18.94
C SER A 37 -17.42 -1.64 17.49
N TRP A 38 -17.71 -2.93 17.32
CA TRP A 38 -17.88 -3.58 16.02
C TRP A 38 -19.12 -4.49 16.03
N ASP A 39 -20.00 -4.30 15.04
CA ASP A 39 -21.17 -5.15 14.86
C ASP A 39 -20.77 -6.49 14.25
N THR A 40 -20.34 -7.41 15.10
CA THR A 40 -19.93 -8.76 14.67
C THR A 40 -21.10 -9.56 14.08
N ALA A 41 -22.34 -9.26 14.46
CA ALA A 41 -23.51 -9.99 13.97
C ALA A 41 -23.81 -9.63 12.52
N ALA A 42 -23.70 -8.34 12.16
CA ALA A 42 -23.93 -7.88 10.79
C ALA A 42 -22.67 -8.02 9.91
N LEU A 43 -21.48 -7.75 10.45
CA LEU A 43 -20.24 -7.59 9.68
C LEU A 43 -19.27 -8.77 9.81
N GLY A 44 -19.53 -9.71 10.72
CA GLY A 44 -18.63 -10.83 11.01
C GLY A 44 -17.38 -10.40 11.79
N THR A 45 -16.36 -11.25 11.80
CA THR A 45 -15.10 -10.99 12.52
C THR A 45 -14.33 -9.86 11.82
N PRO A 46 -13.93 -8.78 12.51
CA PRO A 46 -13.15 -7.71 11.89
C PRO A 46 -11.78 -8.22 11.44
N ILE A 47 -11.29 -7.78 10.27
CA ILE A 47 -9.99 -8.21 9.72
C ILE A 47 -9.93 -9.75 9.66
N CYS A 48 -10.96 -10.35 9.06
CA CYS A 48 -11.02 -11.79 8.85
C CYS A 48 -10.06 -12.24 7.74
N GLN A 49 -9.92 -13.56 7.54
CA GLN A 49 -9.05 -14.10 6.49
C GLN A 49 -9.48 -13.64 5.09
N GLU A 50 -10.78 -13.59 4.80
CA GLU A 50 -11.30 -13.09 3.51
C GLU A 50 -10.87 -11.64 3.27
N ASP A 51 -11.05 -10.76 4.26
CA ASP A 51 -10.63 -9.34 4.16
C ASP A 51 -9.11 -9.20 4.03
N MET A 52 -8.33 -10.03 4.72
CA MET A 52 -6.88 -10.01 4.60
C MET A 52 -6.41 -10.45 3.20
N ILE A 53 -7.08 -11.43 2.59
CA ILE A 53 -6.84 -11.83 1.19
C ILE A 53 -7.28 -10.70 0.24
N GLY A 54 -8.45 -10.09 0.47
CA GLY A 54 -8.92 -8.93 -0.29
C GLY A 54 -7.93 -7.75 -0.23
N GLY A 55 -7.42 -7.44 0.95
CA GLY A 55 -6.35 -6.46 1.14
C GLY A 55 -5.08 -6.83 0.35
N GLN A 56 -4.67 -8.09 0.36
CA GLN A 56 -3.55 -8.56 -0.46
C GLN A 56 -3.80 -8.32 -1.96
N MET A 57 -5.03 -8.51 -2.46
CA MET A 57 -5.38 -8.23 -3.86
C MET A 57 -5.29 -6.74 -4.21
N PHE A 58 -5.68 -5.84 -3.30
CA PHE A 58 -5.55 -4.39 -3.51
C PHE A 58 -4.10 -3.93 -3.59
N PHE A 59 -3.20 -4.58 -2.86
CA PHE A 59 -1.77 -4.28 -2.93
C PHE A 59 -1.04 -4.98 -4.07
N SER A 60 -1.64 -6.02 -4.66
CA SER A 60 -1.02 -6.81 -5.72
C SER A 60 -1.70 -6.60 -7.06
N LEU A 61 -2.79 -7.33 -7.31
CA LEU A 61 -3.45 -7.37 -8.60
C LEU A 61 -4.02 -6.00 -9.03
N LEU A 62 -4.58 -5.22 -8.09
CA LEU A 62 -5.11 -3.89 -8.41
C LEU A 62 -3.99 -2.88 -8.74
N VAL A 63 -2.78 -3.09 -8.20
CA VAL A 63 -1.60 -2.32 -8.60
C VAL A 63 -1.21 -2.67 -10.04
N LEU A 64 -1.21 -3.96 -10.40
CA LEU A 64 -0.97 -4.39 -11.78
C LEU A 64 -2.01 -3.81 -12.75
N ASP A 65 -3.30 -3.79 -12.37
CA ASP A 65 -4.36 -3.15 -13.15
C ASP A 65 -4.09 -1.65 -13.33
N SER A 66 -3.62 -0.99 -12.27
CA SER A 66 -3.30 0.44 -12.28
C SER A 66 -2.10 0.76 -13.18
N LEU A 67 -1.04 -0.05 -13.13
CA LEU A 67 0.11 0.07 -14.04
C LEU A 67 -0.34 -0.10 -15.50
N HIS A 68 -1.19 -1.09 -15.77
CA HIS A 68 -1.75 -1.30 -17.10
C HIS A 68 -2.59 -0.09 -17.58
N ARG A 69 -3.44 0.49 -16.72
CA ARG A 69 -4.19 1.72 -17.04
C ARG A 69 -3.27 2.91 -17.34
N LEU A 70 -2.12 2.97 -16.66
CA LEU A 70 -1.07 3.96 -16.91
C LEU A 70 -0.22 3.64 -18.14
N GLY A 71 -0.51 2.57 -18.88
CA GLY A 71 0.25 2.17 -20.08
C GLY A 71 1.63 1.59 -19.77
N ILE A 72 1.91 1.26 -18.51
CA ILE A 72 3.17 0.63 -18.09
C ILE A 72 3.05 -0.87 -18.35
N HIS A 73 3.92 -1.39 -19.20
CA HIS A 73 3.92 -2.79 -19.59
C HIS A 73 4.68 -3.63 -18.55
N MET A 74 4.04 -4.71 -18.09
CA MET A 74 4.64 -5.71 -17.21
C MET A 74 4.70 -7.04 -17.95
N SER A 75 5.84 -7.73 -17.91
CA SER A 75 5.89 -9.10 -18.41
C SER A 75 5.04 -10.03 -17.55
N THR A 76 4.64 -11.18 -18.11
CA THR A 76 3.91 -12.20 -17.36
C THR A 76 4.72 -12.67 -16.15
N GLU A 77 6.02 -12.91 -16.34
CA GLU A 77 6.92 -13.33 -15.27
C GLU A 77 7.06 -12.25 -14.19
N GLY A 78 7.10 -10.97 -14.58
CA GLY A 78 7.16 -9.84 -13.65
C GLY A 78 5.89 -9.72 -12.83
N ALA A 79 4.72 -9.87 -13.45
CA ALA A 79 3.43 -9.86 -12.77
C ALA A 79 3.29 -11.04 -11.78
N GLU A 80 3.70 -12.24 -12.19
CA GLU A 80 3.72 -13.42 -11.33
C GLU A 80 4.68 -13.27 -10.15
N ALA A 81 5.89 -12.74 -10.38
CA ALA A 81 6.88 -12.48 -9.34
C ALA A 81 6.37 -11.41 -8.35
N TYR A 82 5.76 -10.34 -8.84
CA TYR A 82 5.16 -9.29 -8.01
C TYR A 82 4.02 -9.85 -7.14
N TYR A 83 3.14 -10.65 -7.72
CA TYR A 83 2.07 -11.31 -6.98
C TYR A 83 2.62 -12.30 -5.94
N TYR A 84 3.64 -13.08 -6.30
CA TYR A 84 4.31 -14.00 -5.39
C TYR A 84 4.94 -13.28 -4.19
N ALA A 85 5.60 -12.14 -4.42
CA ALA A 85 6.13 -11.32 -3.33
C ALA A 85 5.03 -10.93 -2.34
N TRP A 86 3.86 -10.51 -2.81
CA TRP A 86 2.72 -10.20 -1.94
C TRP A 86 2.10 -11.42 -1.25
N ARG A 87 2.14 -12.60 -1.85
CA ARG A 87 1.77 -13.85 -1.16
C ARG A 87 2.71 -14.15 0.02
N VAL A 88 4.01 -13.92 -0.15
CA VAL A 88 5.00 -14.04 0.93
C VAL A 88 4.70 -13.02 2.05
N VAL A 89 4.36 -11.78 1.70
CA VAL A 89 3.91 -10.78 2.69
C VAL A 89 2.65 -11.27 3.41
N GLY A 90 1.65 -11.77 2.69
CA GLY A 90 0.43 -12.36 3.26
C GLY A 90 0.74 -13.44 4.28
N ALA A 91 1.66 -14.37 3.97
CA ALA A 91 2.11 -15.41 4.90
C ALA A 91 2.70 -14.81 6.19
N MET A 92 3.53 -13.76 6.07
CA MET A 92 4.10 -13.06 7.24
C MET A 92 3.03 -12.35 8.07
N LEU A 93 2.00 -11.79 7.41
CA LEU A 93 0.84 -11.16 8.05
C LEU A 93 -0.11 -12.17 8.71
N GLY A 94 0.07 -13.48 8.44
CA GLY A 94 -0.76 -14.55 8.99
C GLY A 94 -1.99 -14.90 8.15
N VAL A 95 -1.95 -14.60 6.86
CA VAL A 95 -2.94 -15.08 5.89
C VAL A 95 -2.74 -16.57 5.66
N ASP A 96 -3.83 -17.34 5.68
CA ASP A 96 -3.84 -18.76 5.36
C ASP A 96 -3.48 -19.00 3.89
N GLN A 97 -2.33 -19.63 3.66
CA GLN A 97 -1.81 -19.86 2.31
C GLN A 97 -2.56 -20.96 1.54
N ASP A 98 -3.36 -21.78 2.22
CA ASP A 98 -4.24 -22.75 1.56
C ASP A 98 -5.51 -22.08 1.02
N ALA A 99 -5.91 -20.93 1.58
CA ALA A 99 -7.05 -20.14 1.11
C ALA A 99 -6.66 -19.08 0.06
N VAL A 100 -5.39 -18.66 0.02
CA VAL A 100 -4.91 -17.62 -0.91
C VAL A 100 -4.83 -18.18 -2.35
N PRO A 101 -5.36 -17.46 -3.35
CA PRO A 101 -5.20 -17.81 -4.76
C PRO A 101 -3.73 -18.02 -5.16
N ARG A 102 -3.43 -19.09 -5.88
CA ARG A 102 -2.04 -19.45 -6.22
C ARG A 102 -1.57 -18.82 -7.52
N THR A 103 -2.49 -18.56 -8.44
CA THR A 103 -2.23 -17.98 -9.77
C THR A 103 -2.89 -16.62 -9.93
N LEU A 104 -2.45 -15.83 -10.91
CA LEU A 104 -3.06 -14.55 -11.26
C LEU A 104 -4.53 -14.70 -11.69
N ASP A 105 -4.87 -15.77 -12.42
CA ASP A 105 -6.25 -16.04 -12.84
C ASP A 105 -7.18 -16.40 -11.66
N GLU A 106 -6.68 -17.16 -10.69
CA GLU A 106 -7.40 -17.39 -9.43
C GLU A 106 -7.55 -16.11 -8.64
N ALA A 107 -6.49 -15.29 -8.56
CA ALA A 107 -6.49 -14.02 -7.85
C ALA A 107 -7.50 -13.04 -8.47
N ARG A 108 -7.58 -13.00 -9.80
CA ARG A 108 -8.58 -12.22 -10.55
C ARG A 108 -9.99 -12.65 -10.21
N ARG A 109 -10.29 -13.95 -10.28
CA ARG A 109 -11.62 -14.48 -9.94
C ARG A 109 -12.00 -14.16 -8.49
N PHE A 110 -11.06 -14.31 -7.55
CA PHE A 110 -11.29 -13.93 -6.16
C PHE A 110 -11.57 -12.43 -6.03
N LEU A 111 -10.73 -11.57 -6.63
CA LEU A 111 -10.88 -10.12 -6.54
C LEU A 111 -12.21 -9.67 -7.12
N ASP A 112 -12.62 -10.18 -8.28
CA ASP A 112 -13.89 -9.78 -8.89
C ASP A 112 -15.10 -10.14 -8.01
N LEU A 113 -15.11 -11.34 -7.42
CA LEU A 113 -16.15 -11.75 -6.47
C LEU A 113 -16.12 -10.92 -5.18
N TYR A 114 -14.93 -10.66 -4.64
CA TYR A 114 -14.74 -9.85 -3.45
C TYR A 114 -15.25 -8.42 -3.67
N MET A 115 -14.91 -7.82 -4.83
CA MET A 115 -15.37 -6.48 -5.21
C MET A 115 -16.89 -6.41 -5.33
N VAL A 116 -17.51 -7.39 -5.99
CA VAL A 116 -18.98 -7.45 -6.12
C VAL A 116 -19.66 -7.54 -4.75
N ARG A 117 -19.05 -8.27 -3.81
CA ARG A 117 -19.64 -8.49 -2.48
C ARG A 117 -19.44 -7.31 -1.53
N HIS A 118 -18.28 -6.66 -1.57
CA HIS A 118 -17.85 -5.74 -0.50
C HIS A 118 -17.71 -4.28 -0.93
N MET A 119 -17.63 -3.96 -2.23
CA MET A 119 -17.48 -2.56 -2.65
C MET A 119 -18.82 -1.82 -2.64
N GLY A 120 -18.78 -0.61 -2.09
CA GLY A 120 -19.90 0.31 -2.08
C GLY A 120 -19.53 1.64 -1.43
N PRO A 121 -20.48 2.58 -1.35
CA PRO A 121 -20.28 3.84 -0.66
C PRO A 121 -20.09 3.64 0.84
N SER A 122 -19.18 4.42 1.44
CA SER A 122 -18.93 4.46 2.88
C SER A 122 -18.60 5.90 3.28
N GLU A 123 -19.26 6.40 4.32
CA GLU A 123 -19.00 7.73 4.88
C GLU A 123 -17.57 7.81 5.43
N GLU A 124 -17.12 6.76 6.12
CA GLU A 124 -15.77 6.61 6.62
C GLU A 124 -14.76 6.58 5.48
N GLY A 125 -15.06 5.85 4.40
CA GLY A 125 -14.24 5.80 3.20
C GLY A 125 -14.06 7.17 2.54
N ALA A 126 -15.14 7.94 2.39
CA ALA A 126 -15.08 9.31 1.85
C ALA A 126 -14.30 10.26 2.78
N HIS A 127 -14.50 10.15 4.09
CA HIS A 127 -13.77 10.95 5.07
C HIS A 127 -12.25 10.67 5.04
N LEU A 128 -11.87 9.39 5.06
CA LEU A 128 -10.46 8.97 4.98
C LEU A 128 -9.82 9.37 3.64
N THR A 129 -10.57 9.29 2.54
CA THR A 129 -10.10 9.71 1.21
C THR A 129 -9.83 11.21 1.17
N THR A 130 -10.72 12.02 1.75
CA THR A 130 -10.55 13.48 1.83
C THR A 130 -9.27 13.82 2.60
N GLN A 131 -9.07 13.22 3.78
CA GLN A 131 -7.85 13.43 4.57
C GLN A 131 -6.57 12.99 3.85
N LEU A 132 -6.65 11.95 3.02
CA LEU A 132 -5.52 11.50 2.22
C LEU A 132 -5.19 12.48 1.10
N ILE A 133 -6.20 13.00 0.41
CA ILE A 133 -6.03 14.03 -0.62
C ILE A 133 -5.38 15.27 0.00
N ASP A 134 -5.92 15.77 1.12
CA ASP A 134 -5.38 16.92 1.85
C ASP A 134 -3.90 16.72 2.21
N LEU A 135 -3.54 15.51 2.69
CA LEU A 135 -2.14 15.18 3.01
C LEU A 135 -1.23 15.23 1.78
N TYR A 136 -1.67 14.75 0.62
CA TYR A 136 -0.87 14.79 -0.60
C TYR A 136 -0.76 16.20 -1.17
N GLU A 137 -1.81 17.02 -1.09
CA GLU A 137 -1.77 18.43 -1.47
C GLU A 137 -0.79 19.23 -0.60
N GLU A 138 -0.65 18.91 0.70
CA GLU A 138 0.38 19.51 1.56
C GLU A 138 1.83 19.14 1.14
N VAL A 139 2.01 17.98 0.50
CA VAL A 139 3.33 17.45 0.11
C VAL A 139 3.81 17.98 -1.23
N VAL A 140 2.89 18.28 -2.16
CA VAL A 140 3.22 18.81 -3.49
C VAL A 140 3.49 20.32 -3.40
N PRO A 141 4.70 20.81 -3.76
CA PRO A 141 5.01 22.23 -3.64
C PRO A 141 4.16 23.10 -4.59
N GLY A 142 3.18 23.83 -4.04
CA GLY A 142 2.41 24.87 -4.70
C GLY A 142 1.07 24.42 -5.27
N THR A 143 0.08 25.32 -5.29
CA THR A 143 -1.34 25.00 -5.56
C THR A 143 -1.69 24.70 -7.02
N PHE A 144 -0.71 24.66 -7.92
CA PHE A 144 -0.93 24.52 -9.35
C PHE A 144 -1.23 23.07 -9.76
N PHE A 145 -0.65 22.11 -9.03
CA PHE A 145 -0.77 20.69 -9.33
C PHE A 145 -1.75 19.95 -8.42
N ASP A 146 -2.25 20.55 -7.33
CA ASP A 146 -3.27 19.96 -6.44
C ASP A 146 -4.43 19.29 -7.21
N PRO A 147 -4.98 19.90 -8.28
CA PRO A 147 -6.08 19.29 -9.02
C PRO A 147 -5.71 17.99 -9.76
N ILE A 148 -4.41 17.71 -9.95
CA ILE A 148 -3.92 16.48 -10.60
C ILE A 148 -4.08 15.26 -9.70
N VAL A 149 -4.02 15.41 -8.38
CA VAL A 149 -4.12 14.30 -7.42
C VAL A 149 -5.50 13.67 -7.53
N SER A 150 -6.55 14.50 -7.42
CA SER A 150 -7.94 14.04 -7.55
C SER A 150 -8.26 13.49 -8.94
N ALA A 151 -7.75 14.11 -10.00
CA ALA A 151 -7.93 13.63 -11.37
C ALA A 151 -7.23 12.27 -11.60
N LEU A 152 -6.04 12.07 -11.04
CA LEU A 152 -5.30 10.80 -11.12
C LEU A 152 -6.00 9.70 -10.33
N ILE A 153 -6.48 10.00 -9.11
CA ILE A 153 -7.29 9.05 -8.33
C ILE A 153 -8.50 8.60 -9.16
N ARG A 154 -9.28 9.55 -9.70
CA ARG A 154 -10.43 9.27 -10.56
C ARG A 154 -10.09 8.38 -11.76
N HIS A 155 -8.98 8.67 -12.43
CA HIS A 155 -8.51 7.88 -13.55
C HIS A 155 -8.17 6.43 -13.15
N LEU A 156 -7.50 6.25 -12.00
CA LEU A 156 -7.03 4.96 -11.54
C LEU A 156 -8.14 4.08 -10.96
N ILE A 157 -9.04 4.63 -10.14
CA ILE A 157 -10.10 3.83 -9.48
C ILE A 157 -11.43 3.81 -10.27
N GLY A 158 -11.57 4.70 -11.25
CA GLY A 158 -12.79 4.87 -12.05
C GLY A 158 -13.83 5.78 -11.41
N ASP A 159 -14.74 6.33 -12.23
CA ASP A 159 -15.74 7.30 -11.79
C ASP A 159 -16.67 6.77 -10.70
N THR A 160 -17.11 5.50 -10.77
CA THR A 160 -18.04 4.94 -9.79
C THR A 160 -17.47 4.95 -8.38
N CYS A 161 -16.26 4.39 -8.19
CA CYS A 161 -15.60 4.35 -6.89
C CYS A 161 -15.22 5.76 -6.41
N ALA A 162 -14.79 6.62 -7.32
CA ALA A 162 -14.45 8.00 -7.00
C ALA A 162 -15.67 8.81 -6.57
N ASP A 163 -16.82 8.59 -7.20
CA ASP A 163 -18.09 9.22 -6.82
C ASP A 163 -18.55 8.71 -5.44
N TRP A 164 -18.42 7.42 -5.14
CA TRP A 164 -18.67 6.87 -3.80
C TRP A 164 -17.78 7.45 -2.70
N LEU A 165 -16.52 7.77 -3.04
CA LEU A 165 -15.54 8.35 -2.11
C LEU A 165 -15.54 9.89 -2.12
N HIS A 166 -16.47 10.52 -2.84
CA HIS A 166 -16.57 11.97 -2.99
C HIS A 166 -15.28 12.64 -3.51
N VAL A 167 -14.49 11.96 -4.33
CA VAL A 167 -13.29 12.55 -4.94
C VAL A 167 -13.73 13.65 -5.91
N PRO A 168 -13.25 14.90 -5.77
CA PRO A 168 -13.70 15.99 -6.60
C PRO A 168 -13.32 15.78 -8.07
N ARG A 169 -14.17 16.22 -9.00
CA ARG A 169 -13.79 16.36 -10.41
C ARG A 169 -12.97 17.63 -10.58
N THR A 170 -11.98 17.60 -11.45
CA THR A 170 -11.14 18.78 -11.69
C THR A 170 -11.01 19.07 -13.19
N SER A 171 -10.52 20.26 -13.53
CA SER A 171 -10.21 20.62 -14.92
C SER A 171 -9.14 19.71 -15.56
N TRP A 172 -8.41 18.93 -14.74
CA TRP A 172 -7.36 18.02 -15.17
C TRP A 172 -7.86 16.61 -15.52
N ASP A 173 -9.15 16.29 -15.32
CA ASP A 173 -9.74 14.98 -15.66
C ASP A 173 -9.53 14.60 -17.15
N THR A 174 -9.46 15.59 -18.03
CA THR A 174 -9.15 15.38 -19.45
C THR A 174 -7.65 15.24 -19.70
N VAL A 175 -6.83 16.01 -18.97
CA VAL A 175 -5.37 16.03 -19.11
C VAL A 175 -4.76 14.71 -18.64
N VAL A 176 -5.28 14.14 -17.54
CA VAL A 176 -4.78 12.87 -16.98
C VAL A 176 -4.90 11.71 -17.98
N LYS A 177 -5.85 11.76 -18.92
CA LYS A 177 -5.97 10.74 -19.98
C LYS A 177 -4.76 10.69 -20.92
N ALA A 178 -3.94 11.74 -20.95
CA ALA A 178 -2.68 11.76 -21.71
C ALA A 178 -1.49 11.17 -20.93
N VAL A 179 -1.63 10.89 -19.62
CA VAL A 179 -0.55 10.33 -18.79
C VAL A 179 0.01 9.02 -19.37
N PRO A 180 -0.80 8.04 -19.83
CA PRO A 180 -0.25 6.81 -20.40
C PRO A 180 0.62 7.05 -21.63
N HIS A 181 0.22 7.99 -22.49
CA HIS A 181 1.01 8.35 -23.66
C HIS A 181 2.33 9.03 -23.26
N LEU A 182 2.30 9.93 -22.28
CA LEU A 182 3.52 10.56 -21.76
C LEU A 182 4.49 9.51 -21.20
N LEU A 183 3.99 8.57 -20.39
CA LEU A 183 4.80 7.50 -19.82
C LEU A 183 5.41 6.60 -20.90
N GLY A 184 4.64 6.22 -21.94
CA GLY A 184 5.18 5.45 -23.06
C GLY A 184 6.27 6.17 -23.86
N VAL A 185 6.21 7.51 -23.95
CA VAL A 185 7.30 8.31 -24.54
C VAL A 185 8.56 8.25 -23.67
N LEU A 186 8.41 8.33 -22.35
CA LEU A 186 9.55 8.22 -21.42
C LEU A 186 10.18 6.83 -21.46
N GLU A 187 9.38 5.77 -21.47
CA GLU A 187 9.82 4.37 -21.64
C GLU A 187 10.61 4.21 -22.95
N THR A 188 10.10 4.78 -24.05
CA THR A 188 10.79 4.75 -25.35
C THR A 188 12.15 5.48 -25.30
N ILE A 189 12.28 6.54 -24.50
CA ILE A 189 13.54 7.27 -24.33
C ILE A 189 14.53 6.44 -23.50
N GLU A 190 14.05 5.79 -22.45
CA GLU A 190 14.83 4.88 -21.60
C GLU A 190 15.41 3.72 -22.44
N ASP A 191 14.57 3.06 -23.25
CA ASP A 191 14.98 1.94 -24.11
C ASP A 191 16.00 2.32 -25.18
N ARG A 192 15.94 3.57 -25.68
CA ARG A 192 16.76 4.01 -26.81
C ARG A 192 18.04 4.72 -26.41
N SER A 193 18.15 5.20 -25.17
CA SER A 193 19.26 6.04 -24.75
C SER A 193 19.75 5.71 -23.34
N PRO A 194 20.99 5.21 -23.19
CA PRO A 194 21.61 5.00 -21.88
C PRO A 194 21.70 6.29 -21.04
N LEU A 195 21.86 7.45 -21.68
CA LEU A 195 21.85 8.75 -20.99
C LEU A 195 20.44 9.17 -20.59
N GLY A 196 19.44 8.87 -21.42
CA GLY A 196 18.02 9.07 -21.10
C GLY A 196 17.60 8.22 -19.91
N ALA A 197 17.92 6.93 -19.94
CA ALA A 197 17.70 5.99 -18.83
C ALA A 197 18.33 6.48 -17.53
N TRP A 198 19.62 6.86 -17.56
CA TRP A 198 20.31 7.40 -16.38
C TRP A 198 19.65 8.68 -15.84
N ALA A 199 19.25 9.59 -16.72
CA ALA A 199 18.61 10.84 -16.31
C ALA A 199 17.22 10.62 -15.70
N LEU A 200 16.42 9.73 -16.29
CA LEU A 200 15.09 9.37 -15.81
C LEU A 200 15.15 8.61 -14.49
N ASP A 201 16.05 7.64 -14.35
CA ASP A 201 16.29 6.92 -13.09
C ASP A 201 16.72 7.91 -11.98
N ARG A 202 17.62 8.85 -12.30
CA ARG A 202 18.06 9.85 -11.33
C ARG A 202 16.93 10.78 -10.90
N LEU A 203 16.10 11.22 -11.83
CA LEU A 203 14.91 12.03 -11.56
C LEU A 203 13.90 11.26 -10.71
N GLY A 204 13.57 10.02 -11.09
CA GLY A 204 12.66 9.14 -10.35
C GLY A 204 13.12 8.84 -8.94
N HIS A 205 14.42 8.59 -8.75
CA HIS A 205 15.00 8.42 -7.42
C HIS A 205 14.89 9.70 -6.59
N LEU A 206 15.18 10.86 -7.18
CA LEU A 206 15.07 12.15 -6.48
C LEU A 206 13.63 12.46 -6.08
N THR A 207 12.66 12.24 -6.97
CA THR A 207 11.23 12.44 -6.66
C THR A 207 10.77 11.49 -5.57
N THR A 208 11.12 10.20 -5.66
CA THR A 208 10.78 9.19 -4.64
C THR A 208 11.35 9.56 -3.28
N VAL A 209 12.61 10.00 -3.21
CA VAL A 209 13.24 10.43 -1.95
C VAL A 209 12.58 11.67 -1.39
N LEU A 210 12.27 12.67 -2.23
CA LEU A 210 11.58 13.89 -1.81
C LEU A 210 10.18 13.57 -1.27
N GLU A 211 9.40 12.79 -2.00
CA GLU A 211 8.06 12.35 -1.61
C GLU A 211 8.10 11.57 -0.30
N LEU A 212 8.97 10.56 -0.19
CA LEU A 212 9.11 9.77 1.04
C LEU A 212 9.54 10.65 2.22
N SER A 213 10.45 11.59 2.02
CA SER A 213 10.90 12.51 3.07
C SER A 213 9.80 13.46 3.53
N SER A 214 8.94 13.90 2.59
CA SER A 214 7.83 14.80 2.86
C SER A 214 6.67 14.09 3.56
N LEU A 215 6.22 12.94 3.04
CA LEU A 215 5.16 12.11 3.63
C LEU A 215 5.53 11.60 5.03
N THR A 216 6.80 11.26 5.25
CA THR A 216 7.26 10.83 6.57
C THR A 216 7.63 11.99 7.48
N ARG A 217 7.71 13.23 6.97
CA ARG A 217 8.37 14.38 7.62
C ARG A 217 9.77 14.00 8.17
N GLY A 218 10.48 13.11 7.47
CA GLY A 218 11.74 12.51 7.89
C GLY A 218 11.66 11.57 9.11
N ARG A 219 10.47 11.21 9.58
CA ARG A 219 10.26 10.30 10.72
C ARG A 219 10.02 8.88 10.25
N VAL A 220 10.89 7.96 10.66
CA VAL A 220 10.54 6.54 10.60
C VAL A 220 9.40 6.32 11.61
N MET A 221 8.19 6.10 11.11
CA MET A 221 7.03 5.76 11.93
C MET A 221 7.25 4.39 12.55
N HIS A 222 7.99 4.36 13.66
CA HIS A 222 8.08 3.19 14.50
C HIS A 222 6.72 3.02 15.16
N TYR A 223 6.02 1.94 14.82
CA TYR A 223 4.87 1.51 15.59
C TYR A 223 5.34 1.26 17.02
N ALA A 224 5.11 2.24 17.88
CA ALA A 224 5.34 2.14 19.30
C ALA A 224 4.09 1.51 19.90
N ILE A 225 4.28 0.53 20.79
CA ILE A 225 3.17 0.03 21.61
C ILE A 225 2.54 1.25 22.29
N PRO A 226 1.22 1.49 22.17
CA PRO A 226 0.54 2.58 22.87
C PRO A 226 0.92 2.59 24.35
N GLU A 227 1.17 3.78 24.94
CA GLU A 227 1.63 3.89 26.33
C GLU A 227 0.66 3.24 27.34
N THR A 228 -0.64 3.24 27.02
CA THR A 228 -1.67 2.54 27.78
C THR A 228 -1.41 1.03 27.83
N LEU A 229 -1.14 0.40 26.69
CA LEU A 229 -0.84 -1.03 26.59
C LEU A 229 0.53 -1.39 27.21
N LYS A 230 1.51 -0.49 27.18
CA LYS A 230 2.79 -0.74 27.87
C LYS A 230 2.62 -0.94 29.38
N LYS A 231 1.74 -0.15 30.00
CA LYS A 231 1.43 -0.25 31.43
C LYS A 231 0.72 -1.56 31.75
N ASP A 232 -0.26 -1.94 30.93
CA ASP A 232 -1.09 -3.13 31.16
C ASP A 232 -0.31 -4.45 30.98
N TYR A 233 0.72 -4.44 30.12
CA TYR A 233 1.57 -5.62 29.84
C TYR A 233 2.97 -5.55 30.47
N GLY A 234 3.22 -4.61 31.39
CA GLY A 234 4.49 -4.50 32.11
C GLY A 234 5.71 -4.18 31.22
N ILE A 235 5.49 -3.60 30.04
CA ILE A 235 6.56 -3.26 29.09
C ILE A 235 7.16 -1.91 29.53
N THR A 236 8.25 -1.97 30.29
CA THR A 236 9.06 -0.78 30.59
C THR A 236 9.85 -0.37 29.34
N GLY A 237 9.93 0.93 29.07
CA GLY A 237 10.66 1.46 27.91
C GLY A 237 12.09 0.92 27.87
N VAL A 238 12.54 0.44 26.71
CA VAL A 238 13.89 -0.12 26.55
C VAL A 238 14.91 1.01 26.75
N PRO A 239 15.80 0.95 27.77
CA PRO A 239 16.83 1.97 27.96
C PRO A 239 17.71 2.07 26.71
N ARG A 240 18.16 3.28 26.35
CA ARG A 240 19.05 3.49 25.17
C ARG A 240 20.31 2.62 25.22
N THR A 241 20.72 2.18 26.41
CA THR A 241 21.86 1.29 26.70
C THR A 241 21.58 -0.21 26.49
N ARG A 242 20.32 -0.59 26.21
CA ARG A 242 19.85 -1.98 26.06
C ARG A 242 19.40 -2.27 24.63
N ARG A 243 20.10 -1.71 23.64
CA ARG A 243 19.84 -2.06 22.23
C ARG A 243 20.18 -3.53 22.00
N TRP A 244 19.28 -4.23 21.33
CA TRP A 244 19.53 -5.59 20.88
C TRP A 244 20.72 -5.62 19.91
N THR A 245 21.73 -6.41 20.23
CA THR A 245 22.81 -6.79 19.34
C THR A 245 22.48 -8.15 18.74
N PRO A 246 22.49 -8.29 17.40
CA PRO A 246 22.31 -9.60 16.80
C PRO A 246 23.42 -10.57 17.24
N PRO A 247 23.10 -11.84 17.52
CA PRO A 247 24.12 -12.85 17.77
C PRO A 247 25.01 -13.03 16.53
N THR A 248 26.27 -13.40 16.75
CA THR A 248 27.23 -13.66 15.68
C THR A 248 26.68 -14.70 14.71
N PRO A 249 26.74 -14.47 13.38
CA PRO A 249 26.30 -15.45 12.40
C PRO A 249 27.00 -16.78 12.63
N THR A 250 26.22 -17.86 12.74
CA THR A 250 26.72 -19.22 12.62
C THR A 250 26.42 -19.67 11.20
N VAL A 251 27.50 -19.75 10.41
CA VAL A 251 27.58 -20.02 8.96
C VAL A 251 27.28 -18.83 8.05
#